data_AF-A0A923AIP6-F1
#
_entry.id   AF-A0A923AIP6-F1
#
_cell.length_a   1.000
_cell.length_b   1.000
_cell.length_c   1.000
_cell.angle_alpha   90.00
_cell.angle_beta   90.00
_cell.angle_gamma   90.00
#
_symmetry.space_group_name_H-M   'P 1'
#
loop_
_entity.id
_entity.type
_entity.pdbx_description
1 polymer ?
#
loop_
_entity_poly.entity_id
_entity_poly.type
_entity_poly.pdbx_seq_one_letter_code
_entity_poly.pdbx_strand_id
1 'polypeptide(L)' 'KLAAGLEQGAANAYVGQVAALKDKQIAVLFAQLSTDEAVHWAVLNGALGNSIPSTAYLFG' A
#
# COMPACT_ATOMS: atom_id res chain seq x y z
N LYS A 1 -11.03 5.71 10.10
CA LYS A 1 -9.90 5.19 10.90
C LYS A 1 -9.65 3.71 10.64
N LEU A 2 -10.64 2.81 10.85
CA LEU A 2 -10.47 1.38 10.53
C LEU A 2 -10.06 1.13 9.06
N ALA A 3 -10.78 1.70 8.09
CA ALA A 3 -10.48 1.54 6.67
C ALA A 3 -9.02 1.93 6.33
N ALA A 4 -8.56 3.10 6.78
CA ALA A 4 -7.17 3.52 6.56
C ALA A 4 -6.16 2.51 7.13
N GLY A 5 -6.43 1.94 8.32
CA GLY A 5 -5.58 0.88 8.87
C GLY A 5 -5.57 -0.41 8.04
N LEU A 6 -6.70 -0.77 7.42
CA LEU A 6 -6.79 -1.93 6.52
C LEU A 6 -5.96 -1.70 5.25
N GLU A 7 -6.06 -0.53 4.62
CA GLU A 7 -5.28 -0.22 3.41
C GLU A 7 -3.78 -0.18 3.70
N GLN A 8 -3.39 0.37 4.86
CA GLN A 8 -1.99 0.34 5.29
C GLN A 8 -1.48 -1.10 5.47
N GLY A 9 -2.29 -1.97 6.09
CA GLY A 9 -1.96 -3.37 6.29
C GLY A 9 -1.86 -4.14 4.99
N ALA A 10 -2.80 -3.92 4.06
CA ALA A 10 -2.81 -4.55 2.75
C ALA A 10 -1.60 -4.11 1.90
N ALA A 11 -1.30 -2.80 1.86
CA ALA A 11 -0.14 -2.28 1.15
C ALA A 11 1.18 -2.92 1.63
N ASN A 12 1.37 -3.01 2.95
CA ASN A 12 2.52 -3.69 3.58
C ASN A 12 2.56 -5.19 3.26
N ALA A 13 1.42 -5.87 3.30
CA ALA A 13 1.34 -7.30 3.04
C ALA A 13 1.73 -7.64 1.59
N TYR A 14 1.27 -6.85 0.61
CA TYR A 14 1.60 -7.08 -0.79
C TYR A 14 3.07 -6.84 -1.10
N VAL A 15 3.63 -5.69 -0.70
CA VAL A 15 5.03 -5.35 -0.99
C VAL A 15 6.00 -6.30 -0.28
N GLY A 16 5.70 -6.70 0.96
CA GLY A 16 6.53 -7.62 1.73
C GLY A 16 6.68 -9.00 1.10
N GLN A 17 5.75 -9.39 0.22
CA GLN A 17 5.82 -10.68 -0.49
C GLN A 17 6.50 -10.59 -1.86
N VAL A 18 6.70 -9.39 -2.43
CA VAL A 18 7.26 -9.21 -3.79
C VAL A 18 8.59 -9.95 -3.95
N ALA A 19 9.47 -9.91 -2.95
CA ALA A 19 10.78 -10.57 -2.99
C ALA A 19 10.72 -12.11 -2.87
N ALA A 20 9.62 -12.65 -2.32
CA ALA A 20 9.44 -14.09 -2.13
C ALA A 20 8.77 -14.78 -3.34
N LEU A 21 8.14 -14.01 -4.23
CA LEU A 21 7.42 -14.51 -5.38
C LEU A 21 8.38 -14.93 -6.50
N LYS A 22 8.24 -16.19 -6.96
CA LYS A 22 9.07 -16.75 -8.05
C LYS A 22 8.56 -16.38 -9.43
N ASP A 23 7.25 -16.15 -9.56
CA ASP A 23 6.64 -15.72 -10.81
C ASP A 23 6.72 -14.19 -10.91
N LYS A 24 7.42 -13.71 -11.94
CA LYS A 24 7.61 -12.27 -12.18
C LYS A 24 6.29 -11.52 -12.42
N GLN A 25 5.32 -12.13 -13.11
CA GLN A 25 4.03 -11.49 -13.37
C GLN A 25 3.25 -11.34 -12.07
N ILE A 26 3.27 -12.35 -11.21
CA ILE A 26 2.62 -12.28 -9.88
C ILE A 26 3.34 -11.27 -8.98
N ALA A 27 4.67 -11.22 -9.01
CA ALA A 27 5.43 -10.22 -8.27
C ALA A 27 5.09 -8.77 -8.70
N VAL A 28 4.94 -8.54 -10.01
CA VAL A 28 4.51 -7.24 -10.55
C VAL A 28 3.07 -6.93 -10.12
N LEU A 29 2.16 -7.91 -10.19
CA LEU A 29 0.79 -7.72 -9.73
C LEU A 29 0.73 -7.34 -8.25
N PHE A 30 1.52 -7.98 -7.38
CA PHE A 30 1.59 -7.62 -5.96
C PHE A 30 2.16 -6.22 -5.74
N ALA A 31 3.18 -5.81 -6.51
CA ALA A 31 3.70 -4.45 -6.44
C ALA A 31 2.64 -3.41 -6.87
N GLN A 32 1.84 -3.72 -7.89
CA GLN A 32 0.72 -2.86 -8.33
C GLN A 32 -0.36 -2.76 -7.26
N LEU A 33 -0.82 -3.90 -6.70
CA LEU A 33 -1.80 -3.91 -5.62
C LEU A 33 -1.32 -3.13 -4.39
N SER A 34 -0.05 -3.28 -4.00
CA SER A 34 0.52 -2.47 -2.91
C SER A 34 0.42 -0.97 -3.19
N THR A 35 0.66 -0.57 -4.44
CA THR A 35 0.57 0.82 -4.88
C THR A 35 -0.87 1.34 -4.88
N ASP A 36 -1.84 0.50 -5.23
CA ASP A 36 -3.26 0.90 -5.18
C ASP A 36 -3.71 1.13 -3.73
N GLU A 37 -3.38 0.21 -2.81
CA GLU A 37 -3.74 0.36 -1.39
C GLU A 37 -3.00 1.51 -0.71
N ALA A 38 -1.78 1.82 -1.15
CA ALA A 38 -1.06 3.04 -0.77
C ALA A 38 -1.86 4.31 -1.06
N VAL A 39 -2.45 4.38 -2.27
CA VAL A 39 -3.27 5.51 -2.70
C VAL A 39 -4.58 5.56 -1.92
N HIS A 40 -5.25 4.43 -1.71
CA HIS A 40 -6.45 4.37 -0.87
C HIS A 40 -6.17 4.84 0.56
N TRP A 41 -5.08 4.38 1.17
CA TRP A 41 -4.63 4.83 2.48
C TRP A 41 -4.43 6.35 2.52
N ALA A 42 -3.76 6.94 1.52
CA ALA A 42 -3.51 8.37 1.46
C ALA A 42 -4.81 9.16 1.37
N VAL A 43 -5.72 8.76 0.47
CA VAL A 43 -7.05 9.39 0.31
C VAL A 43 -7.84 9.34 1.62
N LEU A 44 -7.87 8.18 2.30
CA LEU A 44 -8.58 8.02 3.57
C LEU A 44 -7.95 8.87 4.68
N ASN A 45 -6.63 9.00 4.73
CA ASN A 45 -5.97 9.87 5.71
C ASN A 45 -6.29 11.34 5.46
N GLY A 46 -6.31 11.78 4.21
CA GLY A 46 -6.75 13.13 3.85
C GLY A 46 -8.19 13.39 4.29
N ALA A 47 -9.10 12.44 4.02
CA ALA A 47 -10.50 12.53 4.45
C ALA A 47 -10.67 12.56 5.98
N LEU A 48 -9.73 11.96 6.73
CA LEU A 48 -9.71 11.96 8.19
C LEU A 48 -9.03 13.20 8.80
N GLY A 49 -8.47 14.10 7.97
CA GLY A 49 -7.70 15.26 8.42
C GLY A 49 -6.31 14.92 8.95
N ASN A 50 -5.81 13.71 8.68
CA ASN A 50 -4.45 13.31 9.02
C ASN A 50 -3.46 13.87 8.00
N SER A 51 -2.20 14.06 8.40
CA SER A 51 -1.14 14.43 7.47
C SER A 51 -0.84 13.30 6.48
N ILE A 52 -0.75 13.64 5.20
CA ILE A 52 -0.27 12.74 4.15
C ILE A 52 1.17 13.14 3.82
N PRO A 53 2.13 12.20 3.79
CA PRO A 53 3.50 12.49 3.37
C PRO A 53 3.56 13.08 1.97
N SER A 54 4.38 14.11 1.76
CA SER A 54 4.57 14.76 0.46
C SER A 54 5.42 13.92 -0.50
N THR A 55 6.18 12.97 0.04
CA THR A 55 6.94 11.97 -0.72
C THR A 55 6.12 10.71 -0.88
N ALA A 56 6.40 9.94 -1.94
CA ALA A 56 5.83 8.60 -2.09
C ALA A 56 6.03 7.80 -0.80
N TYR A 57 4.94 7.30 -0.23
CA TYR A 57 5.00 6.45 0.94
C TYR A 57 5.51 5.08 0.50
N LEU A 58 6.70 4.71 0.97
CA LEU A 58 7.28 3.40 0.72
C LEU A 58 6.73 2.45 1.80
N PHE A 59 5.91 1.50 1.36
CA PHE A 59 5.54 0.33 2.17
C PHE A 59 6.69 -0.68 2.06
N GLY A 60 7.06 -1.30 3.18
CA GLY A 60 8.20 -2.21 3.26
C GLY A 60 8.63 -2.49 4.69
#